data_AF-A0A2Z2NSV4-F1
#
_entry.id   AF-A0A2Z2NSV4-F1
#
_cell.length_a   1.000
_cell.length_b   1.000
_cell.length_c   1.000
_cell.angle_alpha   90.00
_cell.angle_beta   90.00
_cell.angle_gamma   90.00
#
_symmetry.space_group_name_H-M   'P 1'
#
loop_
_entity.id
_entity.type
_entity.pdbx_description
1 polymer ?
#
loop_
_entity_poly.entity_id
_entity_poly.type
_entity_poly.pdbx_seq_one_letter_code
_entity_poly.pdbx_strand_id
1 'polypeptide(L)' 'MGKKNWLFCWTELGAEHVGLIQSLIATCRLQGINPYTYLVDVLQRVSIHPASRVEELTPRLWKEHFADNPLRSDIYDSG' A
#
# COMPACT_ATOMS: atom_id res chain seq x y z
N MET A 1 -18.25 1.21 10.35
CA MET A 1 -18.71 1.10 8.94
C MET A 1 -18.10 2.23 8.11
N GLY A 2 -16.82 2.14 7.72
CA GLY A 2 -16.19 3.25 6.96
C GLY A 2 -14.81 2.98 6.37
N LYS A 3 -14.21 1.80 6.60
CA LYS A 3 -12.77 1.58 6.39
C LYS A 3 -12.41 0.81 5.12
N LYS A 4 -13.39 0.17 4.46
CA LYS A 4 -13.29 -0.22 3.04
C LYS A 4 -13.45 0.98 2.10
N ASN A 5 -14.06 2.06 2.60
CA ASN A 5 -14.35 3.23 1.79
C ASN A 5 -13.12 4.09 1.51
N TRP A 6 -11.98 3.93 2.20
CA TRP A 6 -10.82 4.82 1.98
C TRP A 6 -10.09 4.52 0.67
N LEU A 7 -9.91 3.24 0.34
CA LEU A 7 -9.42 2.79 -0.97
C LEU A 7 -10.36 3.26 -2.10
N PHE A 8 -11.69 3.18 -1.87
CA PHE A 8 -12.70 3.65 -2.81
C PHE A 8 -12.74 5.19 -2.92
N CYS A 9 -12.58 5.91 -1.81
CA CYS A 9 -12.59 7.37 -1.76
C CYS A 9 -11.39 7.96 -2.51
N TRP A 10 -10.20 7.33 -2.41
CA TRP A 10 -9.03 7.77 -3.17
C TRP A 10 -9.13 7.44 -4.67
N THR A 11 -9.74 6.30 -5.05
CA THR A 11 -10.03 5.99 -6.47
C THR A 11 -11.11 6.91 -7.06
N GLU A 12 -12.06 7.37 -6.25
CA GLU A 12 -13.15 8.27 -6.68
C GLU A 12 -12.66 9.73 -6.82
N LEU A 13 -11.67 10.16 -6.02
CA LEU A 13 -11.13 11.52 -6.03
C LEU A 13 -10.08 11.82 -7.12
N GLY A 14 -9.52 10.84 -7.84
CA GLY A 14 -8.37 11.10 -8.72
C GLY A 14 -8.28 10.22 -9.94
N ALA A 15 -9.05 10.49 -10.99
CA ALA A 15 -8.91 9.82 -12.30
C ALA A 15 -7.47 9.89 -12.86
N GLU A 16 -6.71 10.93 -12.52
CA GLU A 16 -5.29 11.07 -12.88
C GLU A 16 -4.38 10.13 -12.05
N HIS A 17 -4.65 9.98 -10.75
CA HIS A 17 -3.85 9.15 -9.85
C HIS A 17 -4.18 7.66 -9.95
N VAL A 18 -5.32 7.30 -10.53
CA VAL A 18 -5.67 5.91 -10.85
C VAL A 18 -4.63 5.27 -11.76
N GLY A 19 -4.06 6.01 -12.72
CA GLY A 19 -2.99 5.51 -13.59
C GLY A 19 -1.77 5.03 -12.81
N LEU A 20 -1.31 5.82 -11.84
CA LEU A 20 -0.17 5.49 -10.99
C LEU A 20 -0.45 4.27 -10.09
N ILE A 21 -1.64 4.19 -9.49
CA ILE A 21 -2.04 3.03 -8.69
C ILE A 21 -2.14 1.77 -9.56
N GLN A 22 -2.72 1.85 -10.75
CA GLN A 22 -2.81 0.71 -11.65
C GLN A 22 -1.42 0.19 -12.04
N SER A 23 -0.47 1.09 -12.33
CA SER A 23 0.93 0.72 -12.56
C SER A 23 1.55 0.02 -11.34
N LEU A 24 1.34 0.54 -10.13
CA LEU A 24 1.85 -0.10 -8.89
C LEU A 24 1.22 -1.48 -8.64
N ILE A 25 -0.08 -1.63 -8.87
CA ILE A 25 -0.78 -2.92 -8.77
C ILE A 25 -0.21 -3.92 -9.78
N ALA A 26 0.02 -3.48 -11.03
CA ALA A 26 0.63 -4.31 -12.05
C ALA A 26 2.05 -4.74 -11.65
N THR A 27 2.87 -3.82 -11.11
CA THR A 27 4.20 -4.14 -10.58
C THR A 27 4.12 -5.15 -9.42
N CYS A 28 3.18 -4.99 -8.49
CA CYS A 28 2.97 -5.95 -7.39
C CYS A 28 2.65 -7.34 -7.92
N ARG A 29 1.76 -7.44 -8.93
CA ARG A 29 1.43 -8.72 -9.58
C ARG A 29 2.66 -9.37 -10.22
N LEU A 30 3.49 -8.59 -10.91
CA LEU A 30 4.74 -9.08 -11.51
C LEU A 30 5.74 -9.59 -10.46
N GLN A 31 5.74 -9.00 -9.25
CA GLN A 31 6.61 -9.40 -8.14
C GLN A 31 6.02 -10.51 -7.26
N GLY A 32 4.81 -10.99 -7.56
CA GLY A 32 4.08 -12.00 -6.78
C GLY A 32 3.63 -11.49 -5.40
N ILE A 33 3.44 -10.17 -5.25
CA ILE A 33 3.04 -9.53 -4.00
C ILE A 33 1.53 -9.31 -4.01
N ASN A 34 0.87 -9.50 -2.86
CA ASN A 34 -0.54 -9.14 -2.72
C ASN A 34 -0.68 -7.60 -2.75
N PRO A 35 -1.28 -7.02 -3.80
CA PRO A 35 -1.36 -5.57 -3.96
C PRO A 35 -2.17 -4.90 -2.84
N TYR A 36 -3.16 -5.60 -2.26
CA TYR A 36 -3.91 -5.08 -1.12
C TYR A 36 -3.03 -4.94 0.13
N THR A 37 -2.22 -5.96 0.43
CA THR A 37 -1.29 -5.92 1.59
C THR A 37 -0.24 -4.85 1.42
N TYR A 38 0.36 -4.75 0.24
CA TYR A 38 1.33 -3.71 -0.10
C TYR A 38 0.73 -2.31 0.04
N LEU A 39 -0.42 -2.04 -0.59
CA LEU A 39 -1.04 -0.71 -0.54
C LEU A 39 -1.40 -0.32 0.91
N VAL A 40 -2.01 -1.22 1.67
CA VAL A 40 -2.40 -0.95 3.06
C VAL A 40 -1.19 -0.66 3.95
N ASP A 41 -0.10 -1.41 3.81
CA ASP A 41 1.13 -1.14 4.55
C ASP A 41 1.76 0.18 4.12
N VAL A 42 1.97 0.40 2.82
CA VAL A 42 2.62 1.61 2.29
C VAL A 42 1.83 2.86 2.65
N LEU A 43 0.50 2.83 2.60
CA LEU A 43 -0.36 3.96 2.96
C LEU A 43 -0.32 4.29 4.47
N GLN A 44 -0.12 3.29 5.33
CA GLN A 44 0.09 3.53 6.76
C GLN A 44 1.53 4.00 7.03
N ARG A 45 2.49 3.45 6.29
CA ARG A 45 3.92 3.71 6.44
C ARG A 45 4.33 5.07 5.89
N VAL A 46 3.70 5.57 4.82
CA VAL A 46 4.04 6.87 4.20
C VAL A 46 3.90 8.04 5.17
N SER A 47 2.99 7.97 6.14
CA SER A 47 2.80 9.01 7.15
C SER A 47 3.88 9.03 8.23
N ILE A 48 4.60 7.91 8.42
CA ILE A 48 5.62 7.74 9.48
C ILE A 48 7.04 7.58 8.92
N HIS A 49 7.17 7.36 7.62
CA HIS A 49 8.44 7.05 6.97
C HIS A 49 9.09 8.31 6.40
N PRO A 50 10.41 8.51 6.56
CA PRO A 50 11.09 9.68 6.05
C PRO A 50 11.03 9.73 4.52
N ALA A 51 10.70 10.90 3.97
CA ALA A 51 10.59 11.11 2.51
C ALA A 51 11.88 10.76 1.74
N SER A 52 13.05 10.89 2.38
CA SER A 52 14.35 10.51 1.82
C SER A 52 14.51 9.02 1.52
N ARG A 53 13.61 8.16 2.02
CA ARG A 53 13.65 6.70 1.87
C ARG A 53 12.40 6.15 1.17
N VAL A 54 11.66 6.99 0.46
CA VAL A 54 10.45 6.57 -0.25
C VAL A 54 10.70 5.44 -1.25
N GLU A 55 11.94 5.29 -1.73
CA GLU A 55 12.37 4.16 -2.56
C GLU A 55 12.16 2.79 -1.87
N GLU A 56 12.34 2.71 -0.55
CA GLU A 56 12.12 1.49 0.26
C GLU A 56 10.64 1.04 0.22
N LEU A 57 9.72 1.97 -0.08
CA LEU A 57 8.30 1.69 -0.21
C LEU A 57 7.93 1.16 -1.61
N THR A 58 8.84 1.12 -2.58
CA THR A 58 8.56 0.54 -3.90
C THR A 58 8.27 -0.98 -3.77
N PRO A 59 7.46 -1.59 -4.66
CA PRO A 59 7.03 -2.98 -4.49
C PRO A 59 8.17 -3.97 -4.31
N ARG A 60 9.30 -3.73 -4.98
CA ARG A 60 10.49 -4.59 -4.90
C ARG A 60 11.17 -4.50 -3.54
N LEU A 61 11.54 -3.29 -3.10
CA LEU A 61 12.22 -3.09 -1.82
C LEU A 61 11.30 -3.33 -0.64
N TRP A 62 10.02 -2.99 -0.77
CA TRP A 62 9.01 -3.32 0.23
C TRP A 62 8.94 -4.81 0.53
N LYS A 63 9.09 -5.64 -0.52
CA LYS A 63 9.13 -7.10 -0.36
C LYS A 63 10.33 -7.57 0.46
N GLU A 64 11.46 -6.89 0.33
CA GLU A 64 12.69 -7.23 1.04
C GLU A 64 12.68 -6.73 2.49
N HIS A 65 12.10 -5.55 2.74
CA HIS A 65 12.19 -4.88 4.04
C HIS A 65 10.94 -5.03 4.93
N PHE A 66 9.75 -5.17 4.35
CA PHE A 66 8.48 -5.04 5.08
C PHE A 66 7.48 -6.17 4.84
N ALA A 67 7.67 -7.03 3.83
CA ALA A 67 6.72 -8.11 3.56
C ALA A 67 6.61 -9.17 4.67
N ASP A 68 7.66 -9.34 5.47
CA ASP A 68 7.64 -10.27 6.61
C ASP A 68 6.76 -9.75 7.76
N ASN A 69 6.81 -8.44 8.01
CA ASN A 69 6.00 -7.78 9.04
C ASN A 69 5.30 -6.52 8.51
N PRO A 70 4.26 -6.68 7.67
CA PRO A 70 3.52 -5.56 7.16
C PRO A 70 2.68 -4.94 8.29
N LEU A 71 2.70 -3.61 8.37
CA LEU A 71 1.74 -2.78 9.09
C LEU A 71 0.35 -3.08 8.53
N ARG A 72 -0.35 -3.95 9.24
CA ARG A 72 -1.76 -4.21 9.01
C ARG A 72 -2.55 -3.29 9.92
N SER A 73 -3.71 -2.86 9.44
CA SER A 73 -4.64 -2.14 10.29
C SER A 73 -4.95 -2.98 11.53
N ASP A 74 -4.88 -2.31 12.67
CA ASP A 74 -5.20 -2.63 14.07
C ASP A 74 -6.57 -3.32 14.30
N ILE A 75 -7.30 -3.65 13.24
CA ILE A 75 -8.63 -4.29 13.28
C ILE A 75 -8.51 -5.82 13.16
N TYR A 76 -7.33 -6.36 12.81
CA TYR A 76 -7.09 -7.80 12.71
C TYR A 76 -6.67 -8.48 14.03
N ASP A 77 -6.25 -7.73 15.04
CA ASP A 77 -5.75 -8.26 16.33
C ASP A 77 -6.83 -8.32 17.43
N SER A 78 -8.02 -7.78 17.17
CA SER A 78 -9.16 -7.80 18.10
C SER A 78 -10.16 -8.89 17.71
N GLY A 79 -9.76 -10.14 17.89
CA GLY A 79 -10.63 -11.33 17.90
C GLY A 79 -10.87 -11.81 19.31
#